data_AF-A0A4Y9RI00-F1
#
_entry.id   AF-A0A4Y9RI00-F1
#
_cell.length_a   1.000
_cell.length_b   1.000
_cell.length_c   1.000
_cell.angle_alpha   90.00
_cell.angle_beta   90.00
_cell.angle_gamma   90.00
#
_symmetry.space_group_name_H-M   'P 1'
#
loop_
_entity.id
_entity.type
_entity.pdbx_description
1 polymer ?
#
loop_
_entity_poly.entity_id
_entity_poly.type
_entity_poly.pdbx_seq_one_letter_code
_entity_poly.pdbx_strand_id
1 'polypeptide(L)'
;MSHPSSPATPEPASGWTRYATEPAGIVIMLLDGAMVAVSDAIQHSQAGRHAERREAVDKAVRIIESGLRPALVVSDGAEGRLSLDTLYEYISTRLALAGDKDQVRILEEVYGLLRGLRNAWKSAG
;
A
#
# COMPACT_ATOMS: atom_id res chain seq x y z
N MET A 1 -36.04 41.03 -20.07
CA MET A 1 -35.76 40.43 -18.75
C MET A 1 -34.58 39.49 -18.91
N SER A 2 -33.37 40.01 -18.71
CA SER A 2 -32.12 39.25 -18.89
C SER A 2 -31.74 38.62 -17.56
N HIS A 3 -31.70 37.30 -17.49
CA HIS A 3 -31.08 36.59 -16.36
C HIS A 3 -29.55 36.64 -16.52
N PRO A 4 -28.77 36.97 -15.46
CA PRO A 4 -27.32 36.88 -15.53
C PRO A 4 -26.86 35.42 -15.47
N SER A 5 -25.94 35.06 -16.37
CA SER A 5 -25.22 33.79 -16.37
C SER A 5 -24.50 33.58 -15.03
N SER A 6 -24.82 32.47 -14.36
CA SER A 6 -24.10 32.02 -13.16
C SER A 6 -22.66 31.62 -13.54
N PRO A 7 -21.62 31.99 -12.77
CA PRO A 7 -20.26 31.60 -13.09
C PRO A 7 -20.08 30.09 -12.90
N ALA A 8 -19.49 29.44 -13.89
CA ALA A 8 -19.07 28.05 -13.83
C ALA A 8 -18.13 27.85 -12.63
N THR A 9 -18.54 27.01 -11.69
CA THR A 9 -17.65 26.44 -10.66
C THR A 9 -16.44 25.77 -11.34
N PRO A 10 -15.20 25.97 -10.86
CA PRO A 10 -14.04 25.31 -11.42
C PRO A 10 -14.19 23.79 -11.26
N GLU A 11 -14.10 23.07 -12.37
CA GLU A 11 -14.06 21.61 -12.42
C GLU A 11 -12.88 21.12 -11.55
N PRO A 12 -13.07 20.24 -10.56
CA PRO A 12 -11.94 19.73 -9.79
C PRO A 12 -11.05 18.91 -10.73
N ALA A 13 -9.75 19.18 -10.75
CA ALA A 13 -8.73 18.51 -11.56
C ALA A 13 -8.95 16.97 -11.61
N SER A 14 -9.57 16.50 -12.68
CA SER A 14 -10.56 15.41 -12.65
C SER A 14 -10.00 13.98 -12.72
N GLY A 15 -8.70 13.79 -12.46
CA GLY A 15 -8.06 12.47 -12.50
C GLY A 15 -7.75 11.86 -11.13
N TRP A 16 -7.18 12.66 -10.21
CA TRP A 16 -6.55 12.11 -9.00
C TRP A 16 -7.51 12.04 -7.83
N THR A 17 -8.51 12.92 -7.80
CA THR A 17 -9.61 12.89 -6.82
C THR A 17 -10.48 11.65 -7.01
N ARG A 18 -10.72 11.19 -8.24
CA ARG A 18 -11.52 9.97 -8.51
C ARG A 18 -10.83 8.73 -7.93
N TYR A 19 -9.52 8.59 -8.15
CA TYR A 19 -8.71 7.53 -7.55
C TYR A 19 -8.73 7.59 -6.02
N ALA A 20 -8.63 8.76 -5.40
CA ALA A 20 -8.66 8.88 -3.94
C ALA A 20 -10.03 8.59 -3.32
N THR A 21 -11.13 8.68 -4.08
CA THR A 21 -12.50 8.43 -3.60
C THR A 21 -13.02 7.02 -3.89
N GLU A 22 -12.34 6.23 -4.72
CA GLU A 22 -12.70 4.83 -4.99
C GLU A 22 -11.95 3.89 -4.04
N PRO A 23 -12.60 2.86 -3.46
CA PRO A 23 -11.96 1.93 -2.53
C PRO A 23 -10.64 1.33 -3.04
N ALA A 24 -10.56 1.05 -4.34
CA ALA A 24 -9.36 0.52 -4.98
C ALA A 24 -8.17 1.51 -4.98
N GLY A 25 -8.42 2.82 -5.11
CA GLY A 25 -7.32 3.79 -5.16
C GLY A 25 -6.71 4.08 -3.79
N ILE A 26 -7.50 4.03 -2.71
CA ILE A 26 -6.97 4.04 -1.34
C ILE A 26 -6.03 2.84 -1.13
N VAL A 27 -6.43 1.64 -1.56
CA VAL A 27 -5.60 0.43 -1.47
C VAL A 27 -4.30 0.59 -2.27
N ILE A 28 -4.36 1.14 -3.48
CA ILE A 28 -3.16 1.38 -4.31
C ILE A 28 -2.20 2.38 -3.64
N MET A 29 -2.73 3.46 -3.03
CA MET A 29 -1.91 4.44 -2.31
C MET A 29 -1.21 3.83 -1.08
N LEU A 30 -1.93 2.99 -0.33
CA LEU A 30 -1.37 2.26 0.80
C LEU A 30 -0.30 1.26 0.36
N LEU A 31 -0.53 0.53 -0.74
CA LEU A 31 0.47 -0.36 -1.34
C LEU A 31 1.72 0.41 -1.78
N ASP A 32 1.56 1.57 -2.41
CA ASP A 32 2.68 2.45 -2.78
C ASP A 32 3.46 2.91 -1.54
N GLY A 33 2.78 3.31 -0.47
CA GLY A 33 3.42 3.67 0.79
C GLY A 33 4.19 2.52 1.45
N ALA A 34 3.62 1.31 1.45
CA ALA A 34 4.30 0.12 1.97
C ALA A 34 5.54 -0.22 1.14
N MET A 35 5.46 -0.15 -0.19
CA MET A 35 6.60 -0.40 -1.09
C MET A 35 7.74 0.59 -0.86
N VAL A 36 7.44 1.87 -0.63
CA VAL A 36 8.47 2.87 -0.28
C VAL A 36 9.18 2.49 1.02
N ALA A 37 8.43 2.16 2.07
CA ALA A 37 9.02 1.75 3.36
C ALA A 37 9.89 0.49 3.23
N VAL A 38 9.48 -0.48 2.42
CA VAL A 38 10.29 -1.69 2.17
C VAL A 38 11.55 -1.36 1.35
N SER A 39 11.46 -0.47 0.37
CA SER A 39 12.62 0.01 -0.39
C SER A 39 13.63 0.71 0.53
N ASP A 40 13.17 1.56 1.44
CA ASP A 40 14.01 2.20 2.45
C ASP A 40 14.70 1.13 3.31
N ALA A 41 13.96 0.14 3.80
CA ALA A 41 14.52 -0.96 4.59
C ALA A 41 15.62 -1.74 3.84
N ILE A 42 15.45 -1.98 2.53
CA ILE A 42 16.48 -2.62 1.68
C ILE A 42 17.73 -1.75 1.63
N GLN A 43 17.58 -0.45 1.37
CA GLN A 43 18.72 0.49 1.31
C GLN A 43 19.44 0.60 2.66
N HIS A 44 18.70 0.63 3.76
CA HIS A 44 19.27 0.65 5.11
C HIS A 44 20.02 -0.65 5.44
N SER A 45 19.47 -1.82 5.06
CA SER A 45 20.15 -3.12 5.22
C SER A 45 21.45 -3.17 4.43
N GLN A 46 21.45 -2.77 3.15
CA GLN A 46 22.65 -2.73 2.30
C GLN A 46 23.74 -1.80 2.84
N ALA A 47 23.35 -0.75 3.57
CA ALA A 47 24.26 0.22 4.17
C ALA A 47 24.65 -0.09 5.64
N GLY A 48 24.22 -1.23 6.20
CA GLY A 48 24.50 -1.60 7.60
C GLY A 48 23.79 -0.72 8.64
N ARG A 49 22.76 0.03 8.24
CA ARG A 49 21.99 0.95 9.11
C ARG A 49 20.85 0.19 9.78
N HIS A 50 21.16 -0.60 10.81
CA HIS A 50 20.21 -1.54 11.41
C HIS A 50 19.01 -0.87 12.12
N ALA A 51 19.21 0.28 12.76
CA ALA A 51 18.14 0.98 13.48
C ALA A 51 17.11 1.55 12.50
N GLU A 52 17.59 2.23 11.45
CA GLU A 52 16.75 2.81 10.41
C GLU A 52 16.10 1.72 9.55
N ARG A 53 16.77 0.58 9.33
CA ARG A 53 16.14 -0.61 8.73
C ARG A 53 14.94 -1.06 9.56
N ARG A 54 15.11 -1.20 10.88
CA ARG A 54 14.02 -1.63 11.78
C ARG A 54 12.85 -0.63 11.73
N GLU A 55 13.14 0.67 11.77
CA GLU A 55 12.11 1.71 11.67
C GLU A 55 11.35 1.63 10.34
N ALA A 56 12.05 1.45 9.23
CA ALA A 56 11.44 1.30 7.91
C ALA A 56 10.58 0.01 7.81
N VAL A 57 11.03 -1.10 8.40
CA VAL A 57 10.25 -2.34 8.52
C VAL A 57 8.98 -2.13 9.34
N ASP A 58 9.10 -1.52 10.52
CA ASP A 58 7.96 -1.26 11.41
C ASP A 58 6.91 -0.35 10.73
N LYS A 59 7.38 0.62 9.95
CA LYS A 59 6.52 1.47 9.12
C LYS A 59 5.78 0.65 8.06
N ALA A 60 6.46 -0.24 7.34
CA ALA A 60 5.82 -1.11 6.34
C ALA A 60 4.76 -2.02 6.99
N VAL A 61 5.08 -2.67 8.12
CA VAL A 61 4.14 -3.50 8.89
C VAL A 61 2.92 -2.69 9.32
N ARG A 62 3.11 -1.47 9.84
CA ARG A 62 1.99 -0.60 10.24
C ARG A 62 1.06 -0.27 9.08
N ILE A 63 1.59 0.03 7.89
CA ILE A 63 0.78 0.33 6.71
C ILE A 63 -0.07 -0.89 6.31
N ILE A 64 0.51 -2.09 6.39
CA ILE A 64 -0.20 -3.33 6.03
C ILE A 64 -1.28 -3.67 7.07
N GLU A 65 -0.91 -3.76 8.35
CA GLU A 65 -1.82 -4.19 9.41
C GLU A 65 -2.89 -3.14 9.74
N SER A 66 -2.52 -1.87 9.78
CA SER A 66 -3.44 -0.78 10.17
C SER A 66 -4.09 -0.07 8.98
N GLY A 67 -3.58 -0.25 7.77
CA GLY A 67 -4.10 0.37 6.55
C GLY A 67 -4.78 -0.62 5.62
N LEU A 68 -4.04 -1.62 5.12
CA LEU A 68 -4.52 -2.53 4.08
C LEU A 68 -5.52 -3.58 4.58
N ARG A 69 -5.26 -4.24 5.71
CA ARG A 69 -6.17 -5.27 6.24
C ARG A 69 -7.57 -4.72 6.56
N PRO A 70 -7.72 -3.54 7.21
CA PRO A 70 -9.06 -2.96 7.43
C PRO A 70 -9.78 -2.57 6.14
N ALA A 71 -9.05 -2.18 5.10
CA ALA A 71 -9.63 -1.81 3.81
C ALA A 71 -10.27 -3.00 3.06
N LEU A 72 -9.90 -4.24 3.41
CA LEU A 72 -10.51 -5.46 2.83
C LEU A 72 -11.98 -5.64 3.20
N VAL A 73 -12.46 -5.00 4.26
CA VAL A 73 -13.87 -5.05 4.68
C VAL A 73 -14.80 -4.46 3.61
N VAL A 74 -14.26 -3.64 2.71
CA VAL A 74 -15.00 -2.94 1.63
C VAL A 74 -15.03 -3.73 0.31
N SER A 75 -14.37 -4.90 0.23
CA SER A 75 -14.31 -5.72 -1.00
C SER A 75 -15.45 -6.73 -1.07
N ASP A 76 -16.09 -6.85 -2.24
CA ASP A 76 -17.15 -7.84 -2.51
C ASP A 76 -16.60 -9.28 -2.53
N GLY A 77 -17.28 -10.19 -1.83
CA GLY A 77 -17.04 -11.64 -1.87
C GLY A 77 -16.15 -12.20 -0.75
N ALA A 78 -16.63 -13.24 -0.05
CA ALA A 78 -15.96 -13.83 1.12
C ALA A 78 -14.65 -14.57 0.78
N GLU A 79 -14.57 -15.24 -0.37
CA GLU A 79 -13.42 -16.07 -0.76
C GLU A 79 -12.19 -15.24 -1.12
N GLY A 80 -12.35 -14.17 -1.92
CA GLY A 80 -11.27 -13.26 -2.28
C GLY A 80 -10.71 -12.51 -1.07
N ARG A 81 -11.58 -12.14 -0.13
CA ARG A 81 -11.19 -11.47 1.11
C ARG A 81 -10.30 -12.34 2.00
N LEU A 82 -10.62 -13.63 2.12
CA LEU A 82 -9.82 -14.57 2.92
C LEU A 82 -8.42 -14.78 2.32
N SER A 83 -8.34 -14.88 0.99
CA SER A 83 -7.06 -15.02 0.28
C SER A 83 -6.16 -13.79 0.45
N LEU A 84 -6.72 -12.58 0.38
CA LEU A 84 -5.97 -11.34 0.57
C LEU A 84 -5.54 -11.14 2.03
N ASP A 85 -6.41 -11.44 3.00
CA ASP A 85 -6.06 -11.32 4.42
C ASP A 85 -4.90 -12.25 4.78
N THR A 86 -4.94 -13.49 4.29
CA THR A 86 -3.85 -14.48 4.47
C THR A 86 -2.54 -13.99 3.86
N LEU A 87 -2.60 -13.37 2.68
CA LEU A 87 -1.40 -12.84 2.02
C LEU A 87 -0.83 -11.63 2.76
N TYR A 88 -1.68 -10.72 3.27
CA TYR A 88 -1.22 -9.58 4.06
C TYR A 88 -0.60 -10.03 5.39
N GLU A 89 -1.20 -11.00 6.07
CA GLU A 89 -0.63 -11.60 7.28
C GLU A 89 0.73 -12.27 7.01
N TYR A 90 0.84 -13.00 5.91
CA TYR A 90 2.12 -13.58 5.47
C TYR A 90 3.18 -12.50 5.28
N ILE A 91 2.86 -11.42 4.54
CA ILE A 91 3.81 -10.32 4.27
C ILE A 91 4.26 -9.66 5.57
N SER A 92 3.34 -9.35 6.49
CA SER A 92 3.67 -8.74 7.78
C SER A 92 4.59 -9.62 8.62
N THR A 93 4.33 -10.93 8.65
CA THR A 93 5.16 -11.90 9.36
C THR A 93 6.57 -11.97 8.77
N ARG A 94 6.70 -11.94 7.44
CA ARG A 94 8.00 -11.92 6.74
C ARG A 94 8.78 -10.64 7.04
N LEU A 95 8.11 -9.49 7.04
CA LEU A 95 8.73 -8.20 7.36
C LEU A 95 9.27 -8.17 8.78
N ALA A 96 8.49 -8.61 9.77
CA ALA A 96 8.93 -8.70 11.16
C ALA A 96 10.20 -9.56 11.30
N LEU A 97 10.23 -10.73 10.62
CA LEU A 97 11.40 -11.61 10.60
C LEU A 97 12.64 -10.95 9.97
N ALA A 98 12.45 -10.15 8.91
CA ALA A 98 13.54 -9.42 8.25
C ALA A 98 14.11 -8.30 9.15
N GLY A 99 13.26 -7.67 9.97
CA GLY A 99 13.65 -6.66 10.95
C GLY A 99 14.60 -7.19 12.03
N ASP A 100 14.50 -8.47 12.38
CA ASP A 100 15.35 -9.12 13.39
C ASP A 100 16.63 -9.75 12.81
N LYS A 101 16.55 -10.36 11.62
CA LYS A 101 17.65 -11.20 11.08
C LYS A 101 18.54 -10.55 10.03
N ASP A 102 18.31 -9.28 9.70
CA ASP A 102 19.01 -8.54 8.62
C ASP A 102 19.05 -9.28 7.27
N GLN A 103 17.92 -9.89 6.91
CA GLN A 103 17.83 -10.68 5.69
C GLN A 103 17.25 -9.85 4.54
N VAL A 104 18.12 -9.16 3.80
CA VAL A 104 17.72 -8.34 2.63
C VAL A 104 16.88 -9.10 1.61
N ARG A 105 17.15 -10.39 1.40
CA ARG A 105 16.38 -11.24 0.48
C ARG A 105 14.89 -11.34 0.86
N ILE A 106 14.57 -11.31 2.16
CA ILE A 106 13.18 -11.32 2.62
C ILE A 106 12.50 -10.00 2.25
N LEU A 107 13.20 -8.87 2.38
CA LEU A 107 12.68 -7.56 2.00
C LEU A 107 12.44 -7.46 0.49
N GLU A 108 13.36 -8.00 -0.33
CA GLU A 108 13.22 -8.04 -1.80
C GLU A 108 12.02 -8.88 -2.25
N GLU A 109 11.82 -10.05 -1.62
CA GLU A 109 10.65 -10.90 -1.87
C GLU A 109 9.35 -10.17 -1.53
N VAL A 110 9.28 -9.56 -0.34
CA VAL A 110 8.10 -8.78 0.08
C VAL A 110 7.83 -7.64 -0.89
N TYR A 111 8.85 -6.92 -1.33
CA TYR A 111 8.71 -5.86 -2.33
C TYR A 111 8.08 -6.40 -3.63
N GLY A 112 8.51 -7.58 -4.09
CA GLY A 112 7.93 -8.26 -5.25
C GLY A 112 6.45 -8.60 -5.07
N LEU A 113 6.07 -9.14 -3.91
CA LEU A 113 4.67 -9.46 -3.59
C LEU A 113 3.79 -8.21 -3.58
N LEU A 114 4.23 -7.14 -2.92
CA LEU A 114 3.52 -5.86 -2.87
C LEU A 114 3.35 -5.26 -4.27
N ARG A 115 4.39 -5.33 -5.12
CA ARG A 115 4.33 -4.88 -6.51
C ARG A 115 3.30 -5.67 -7.32
N GLY A 116 3.28 -6.99 -7.17
CA GLY A 116 2.31 -7.87 -7.83
C GLY A 116 0.88 -7.51 -7.45
N LEU A 117 0.63 -7.34 -6.15
CA LEU A 117 -0.66 -6.91 -5.61
C LEU A 117 -1.10 -5.56 -6.18
N ARG A 118 -0.22 -4.55 -6.12
CA ARG A 118 -0.51 -3.22 -6.66
C ARG A 118 -0.91 -3.26 -8.14
N ASN A 119 -0.22 -4.07 -8.94
CA ASN A 119 -0.53 -4.22 -10.36
C ASN A 119 -1.87 -4.93 -10.58
N ALA A 120 -2.20 -5.94 -9.76
CA ALA A 120 -3.49 -6.63 -9.83
C ALA A 120 -4.64 -5.64 -9.55
N TRP A 121 -4.52 -4.83 -8.49
CA TRP A 121 -5.51 -3.79 -8.18
C TRP A 121 -5.67 -2.76 -9.30
N LYS A 122 -4.57 -2.33 -9.92
CA LYS A 122 -4.61 -1.40 -11.07
C LYS A 122 -5.23 -1.98 -12.33
N SER A 123 -5.23 -3.30 -12.48
CA SER A 123 -5.78 -3.97 -13.66
C SER A 123 -7.25 -4.36 -13.47
N ALA A 124 -7.71 -4.42 -12.22
CA ALA A 124 -9.09 -4.76 -11.87
C ALA A 124 -10.04 -3.55 -11.84
N GLY A 125 -9.50 -2.33 -11.72
CA GLY A 125 -10.23 -1.07 -11.87
C GLY A 125 -10.08 -0.48 -13.27
#